data_AF-A0A7R8ZWP7-F1
#
_entry.id   AF-A0A7R8ZWP7-F1
#
_cell.length_a   1.000
_cell.length_b   1.000
_cell.length_c   1.000
_cell.angle_alpha   90.00
_cell.angle_beta   90.00
_cell.angle_gamma   90.00
#
_symmetry.space_group_name_H-M   'P 1'
#
loop_
_entity.id
_entity.type
_entity.pdbx_description
1 polymer ?
#
loop_
_entity_poly.entity_id
_entity_poly.type
_entity_poly.pdbx_seq_one_letter_code
_entity_poly.pdbx_strand_id
1 'polypeptide(L)'
;MAENNHLSEPDAIRELASHTESIVQRFSELSISYNINIISGSMPEIRDGVLYNVGYLCKRDGTIERYEKLHVTPDEAKVWGMRGGSQLKAFDTDCDTQNGYSR
;
A
#
# COMPACT_ATOMS: atom_id res chain seq x y z
N MET A 1 -12.91 -22.43 -3.37
CA MET A 1 -13.77 -21.39 -4.00
C MET A 1 -13.65 -20.17 -3.11
N ALA A 2 -13.37 -18.98 -3.65
CA ALA A 2 -13.08 -17.80 -2.83
C ALA A 2 -14.27 -17.50 -1.90
N GLU A 3 -14.00 -17.36 -0.60
CA GLU A 3 -15.05 -17.28 0.44
C GLU A 3 -16.03 -16.12 0.22
N ASN A 4 -15.62 -15.06 -0.47
CA ASN A 4 -16.37 -13.81 -0.58
C ASN A 4 -17.11 -13.61 -1.90
N ASN A 5 -17.21 -14.65 -2.75
CA ASN A 5 -17.82 -14.53 -4.09
C ASN A 5 -19.33 -14.23 -4.09
N HIS A 6 -19.96 -14.27 -2.91
CA HIS A 6 -21.38 -14.01 -2.71
C HIS A 6 -21.67 -12.56 -2.27
N LEU A 7 -20.63 -11.76 -1.99
CA LEU A 7 -20.74 -10.36 -1.61
C LEU A 7 -20.81 -9.45 -2.83
N SER A 8 -21.43 -8.27 -2.66
CA SER A 8 -21.33 -7.22 -3.67
C SER A 8 -19.87 -6.78 -3.83
N GLU A 9 -19.46 -6.38 -5.04
CA GLU A 9 -18.06 -5.97 -5.31
C GLU A 9 -17.53 -4.91 -4.32
N PRO A 10 -18.30 -3.88 -3.91
CA PRO A 10 -17.89 -2.95 -2.87
C PRO A 10 -17.63 -3.61 -1.51
N ASP A 11 -18.48 -4.54 -1.10
CA ASP A 11 -18.38 -5.17 0.22
C ASP A 11 -17.23 -6.18 0.26
N ALA A 12 -17.00 -6.90 -0.84
CA ALA A 12 -15.85 -7.78 -0.99
C ALA A 12 -14.53 -7.00 -0.87
N ILE A 13 -14.45 -5.77 -1.41
CA ILE A 13 -13.24 -4.96 -1.30
C ILE A 13 -13.07 -4.34 0.10
N ARG A 14 -14.17 -4.00 0.77
CA ARG A 14 -14.10 -3.56 2.17
C ARG A 14 -13.61 -4.68 3.08
N GLU A 15 -14.06 -5.91 2.84
CA GLU A 15 -13.55 -7.08 3.55
C GLU A 15 -12.06 -7.27 3.28
N LEU A 16 -11.62 -7.17 2.01
CA LEU A 16 -10.19 -7.21 1.68
C LEU A 16 -9.37 -6.13 2.38
N ALA A 17 -9.93 -4.93 2.53
CA ALA A 17 -9.27 -3.82 3.22
C ALA A 17 -8.99 -4.14 4.71
N SER A 18 -9.80 -5.00 5.33
CA SER A 18 -9.57 -5.44 6.72
C SER A 18 -8.29 -6.27 6.89
N HIS A 19 -7.83 -6.92 5.82
CA HIS A 19 -6.61 -7.71 5.83
C HIS A 19 -5.35 -6.88 5.53
N THR A 20 -5.49 -5.65 5.03
CA THR A 20 -4.34 -4.83 4.62
C THR A 20 -3.35 -4.61 5.74
N GLU A 21 -3.82 -4.33 6.96
CA GLU A 21 -2.95 -4.09 8.12
C GLU A 21 -2.08 -5.31 8.46
N SER A 22 -2.67 -6.51 8.50
CA SER A 22 -1.93 -7.73 8.83
C SER A 22 -0.90 -8.09 7.75
N ILE A 23 -1.22 -7.82 6.47
CA ILE A 23 -0.31 -8.01 5.35
C ILE A 23 0.87 -7.04 5.44
N VAL A 24 0.61 -5.76 5.73
CA VAL A 24 1.66 -4.73 5.87
C VAL A 24 2.57 -5.06 7.05
N GLN A 25 2.01 -5.47 8.19
CA GLN A 25 2.80 -5.91 9.33
C GLN A 25 3.70 -7.09 8.97
N ARG A 26 3.17 -8.08 8.24
CA ARG A 26 3.97 -9.21 7.78
C ARG A 26 5.08 -8.78 6.83
N PHE A 27 4.83 -7.86 5.91
CA PHE A 27 5.87 -7.31 5.06
C PHE A 27 6.94 -6.56 5.84
N SER A 28 6.57 -5.82 6.89
CA SER A 28 7.55 -5.17 7.78
C SER A 28 8.41 -6.18 8.53
N GLU A 29 7.84 -7.29 9.02
CA GLU A 29 8.62 -8.34 9.66
C GLU A 29 9.62 -8.98 8.68
N LEU A 30 9.19 -9.21 7.43
CA LEU A 30 10.03 -9.76 6.38
C LEU A 30 11.11 -8.77 5.94
N SER A 31 10.80 -7.47 5.82
CA SER A 31 11.79 -6.45 5.44
C SER A 31 12.94 -6.39 6.43
N ILE A 32 12.63 -6.46 7.74
CA ILE A 32 13.63 -6.53 8.81
C ILE A 32 14.38 -7.86 8.78
N SER A 33 13.65 -8.99 8.75
CA SER A 33 14.24 -10.34 8.87
C SER A 33 15.20 -10.67 7.72
N TYR A 34 14.86 -10.24 6.51
CA TYR A 34 15.69 -10.45 5.33
C TYR A 34 16.61 -9.27 5.02
N ASN A 35 16.56 -8.20 5.82
CA ASN A 35 17.33 -6.97 5.62
C ASN A 35 17.16 -6.40 4.19
N ILE A 36 15.91 -6.31 3.72
CA ILE A 36 15.52 -5.81 2.40
C ILE A 36 14.48 -4.69 2.53
N ASN A 37 14.38 -3.84 1.52
CA ASN A 37 13.24 -2.92 1.38
C ASN A 37 12.16 -3.61 0.54
N ILE A 38 10.90 -3.58 1.01
CA ILE A 38 9.75 -4.15 0.31
C ILE A 38 8.81 -3.01 -0.10
N ILE A 39 8.53 -2.92 -1.39
CA ILE A 39 7.50 -2.04 -1.94
C ILE A 39 6.28 -2.91 -2.22
N SER A 40 5.18 -2.68 -1.49
CA SER A 40 3.96 -3.45 -1.67
C SER A 40 3.22 -3.04 -2.95
N GLY A 41 2.40 -3.96 -3.46
CA GLY A 41 1.42 -3.62 -4.50
C GLY A 41 0.28 -2.75 -3.97
N SER A 42 -0.74 -2.59 -4.82
CA SER A 42 -1.98 -1.90 -4.48
C SER A 42 -2.80 -2.69 -3.45
N MET A 43 -3.07 -2.07 -2.32
CA MET A 43 -3.89 -2.59 -1.24
C MET A 43 -5.10 -1.66 -1.04
N PRO A 44 -6.31 -2.19 -0.83
CA PRO A 44 -7.44 -1.38 -0.43
C PRO A 44 -7.29 -0.96 1.05
N GLU A 45 -7.56 0.30 1.35
CA GLU A 45 -7.58 0.81 2.72
C GLU A 45 -8.77 1.74 2.90
N ILE A 46 -9.51 1.59 4.00
CA ILE A 46 -10.61 2.48 4.33
C ILE A 46 -10.12 3.51 5.34
N ARG A 47 -10.23 4.79 4.99
CA ARG A 47 -9.91 5.90 5.89
C ARG A 47 -11.04 6.92 5.86
N ASP A 48 -11.56 7.25 7.04
CA ASP A 48 -12.69 8.17 7.21
C ASP A 48 -13.93 7.79 6.36
N GLY A 49 -14.17 6.48 6.20
CA GLY A 49 -15.26 5.94 5.38
C GLY A 49 -15.05 6.01 3.87
N VAL A 50 -13.87 6.47 3.42
CA VAL A 50 -13.48 6.53 2.01
C VAL A 50 -12.47 5.42 1.71
N LEU A 51 -12.67 4.73 0.59
CA LEU A 51 -11.77 3.68 0.13
C LEU A 51 -10.64 4.29 -0.70
N TYR A 52 -9.41 3.92 -0.39
CA TYR A 52 -8.20 4.35 -1.08
C TYR A 52 -7.44 3.14 -1.62
N ASN A 53 -6.75 3.34 -2.73
CA ASN A 53 -5.77 2.40 -3.23
C ASN A 53 -4.38 2.87 -2.75
N VAL A 54 -3.79 2.09 -1.86
CA VAL A 54 -2.55 2.44 -1.18
C VAL A 54 -1.48 1.41 -1.40
N GLY A 55 -0.24 1.87 -1.41
CA GLY A 55 0.93 1.01 -1.30
C GLY A 55 1.77 1.44 -0.11
N TYR A 56 2.63 0.52 0.31
CA TYR A 56 3.50 0.68 1.46
C TYR A 56 4.94 0.36 1.08
N LEU A 57 5.86 1.21 1.51
CA LEU A 57 7.29 0.94 1.50
C LEU A 57 7.68 0.52 2.91
N CYS A 58 7.92 -0.78 3.09
CA CYS A 58 8.45 -1.35 4.32
C CYS A 58 9.97 -1.37 4.23
N LYS A 59 10.63 -0.53 5.02
CA LYS A 59 12.10 -0.44 5.04
C LYS A 59 12.69 -1.53 5.92
N ARG A 60 13.96 -1.84 5.68
CA ARG A 60 14.72 -2.83 6.47
C ARG A 60 14.98 -2.40 7.92
N ASP A 61 14.89 -1.11 8.21
CA ASP A 61 14.99 -0.55 9.58
C ASP A 61 13.67 -0.66 10.37
N GLY A 62 12.60 -1.18 9.74
CA GLY A 62 11.27 -1.31 10.32
C GLY A 62 10.37 -0.10 10.12
N THR A 63 10.84 0.97 9.46
CA THR A 63 10.00 2.10 9.09
C THR A 63 9.04 1.73 7.98
N ILE A 64 7.76 2.05 8.14
CA ILE A 64 6.73 1.83 7.12
C ILE A 64 6.27 3.18 6.60
N GLU A 65 6.31 3.33 5.28
CA GLU A 65 5.94 4.55 4.56
C GLU A 65 4.72 4.26 3.68
N ARG A 66 3.71 5.15 3.71
CA ARG A 66 2.46 4.99 2.95
C ARG A 66 2.43 5.92 1.75
N TYR A 67 1.98 5.42 0.61
CA TYR A 67 1.68 6.22 -0.58
C TYR A 67 0.35 5.81 -1.21
N GLU A 68 -0.27 6.75 -1.91
CA GLU A 68 -1.57 6.57 -2.53
C GLU A 68 -1.42 6.54 -4.05
N LYS A 69 -2.21 5.70 -4.72
CA LYS A 69 -2.30 5.70 -6.18
C LYS A 69 -2.94 7.01 -6.63
N LEU A 70 -2.20 7.83 -7.38
CA LEU A 70 -2.66 9.15 -7.84
C LEU A 70 -3.85 9.05 -8.79
N HIS A 71 -3.78 8.11 -9.73
CA HIS A 71 -4.81 7.91 -10.75
C HIS A 71 -5.49 6.56 -10.52
N VAL A 72 -6.65 6.59 -9.88
CA VAL A 72 -7.59 5.45 -9.87
C VAL A 72 -8.24 5.32 -11.24
N THR A 73 -8.46 4.09 -11.67
CA THR A 73 -9.16 3.85 -12.94
C THR A 73 -10.64 4.25 -12.81
N PRO A 74 -11.30 4.60 -13.92
CA PRO A 74 -12.71 5.01 -13.89
C PRO A 74 -13.63 3.95 -13.26
N ASP A 75 -13.33 2.67 -13.47
CA ASP A 75 -14.05 1.54 -12.87
C ASP A 75 -13.81 1.45 -11.36
N GLU A 76 -12.57 1.62 -10.87
CA GLU A 76 -12.25 1.68 -9.44
C GLU A 76 -13.03 2.81 -8.74
N ALA A 77 -13.16 3.97 -9.39
CA ALA A 77 -13.90 5.11 -8.86
C ALA A 77 -15.43 4.90 -8.89
N LYS A 78 -15.98 4.35 -9.99
CA LYS A 78 -17.43 4.17 -10.17
C LYS A 78 -17.99 2.98 -9.41
N VAL A 79 -17.27 1.87 -9.38
CA VAL A 79 -17.74 0.59 -8.84
C VAL A 79 -17.40 0.49 -7.35
N TRP A 80 -16.23 0.96 -6.92
CA TRP A 80 -15.76 0.79 -5.54
C TRP A 80 -15.77 2.08 -4.72
N GLY A 81 -16.02 3.23 -5.37
CA GLY A 81 -15.96 4.53 -4.70
C GLY A 81 -14.54 4.92 -4.28
N MET A 82 -13.52 4.37 -4.93
CA MET A 82 -12.13 4.66 -4.58
C MET A 82 -11.76 6.11 -4.90
N ARG A 83 -11.00 6.75 -4.00
CA ARG A 83 -10.34 8.02 -4.27
C ARG A 83 -8.87 7.83 -4.55
N GLY A 84 -8.38 8.59 -5.53
CA GLY A 84 -6.96 8.71 -5.82
C GLY A 84 -6.28 9.62 -4.80
N GLY A 85 -5.00 9.40 -4.60
CA GLY A 85 -4.16 10.30 -3.82
C GLY A 85 -3.88 11.60 -4.55
N SER A 86 -3.52 12.63 -3.78
CA SER A 86 -3.16 13.95 -4.31
C SER A 86 -1.67 14.27 -4.22
N GLN A 87 -0.86 13.36 -3.67
CA GLN A 87 0.53 13.65 -3.32
C GLN A 87 1.49 12.70 -4.04
N LEU A 88 2.40 13.29 -4.83
CA LEU A 88 3.59 12.61 -5.31
C LEU A 88 4.67 12.71 -4.24
N LYS A 89 5.17 11.58 -3.75
CA LYS A 89 6.21 11.50 -2.70
C LYS A 89 7.39 10.69 -3.22
N ALA A 90 8.58 11.27 -3.12
CA ALA A 90 9.84 10.54 -3.27
C ALA A 90 10.24 9.97 -1.91
N PHE A 91 10.81 8.77 -1.91
CA PHE A 91 11.27 8.11 -0.69
C PHE A 91 12.76 7.86 -0.78
N ASP A 92 13.50 8.39 0.19
CA ASP A 92 14.90 8.06 0.34
C ASP A 92 15.02 6.63 0.87
N THR A 93 15.74 5.81 0.11
CA THR A 93 16.10 4.45 0.50
C THR A 93 17.60 4.33 0.59
N ASP A 94 18.05 3.50 1.52
CA ASP A 94 19.44 3.13 1.72
C ASP A 94 19.99 2.16 0.64
N CYS A 95 19.22 1.93 -0.43
CA CYS A 95 19.67 1.25 -1.64
C CYS A 95 20.38 2.21 -2.61
N ASP A 96 20.31 3.52 -2.39
CA ASP A 96 21.10 4.45 -3.17
C ASP A 96 22.56 4.34 -2.70
N THR A 97 23.42 3.83 -3.58
CA THR A 97 24.86 3.92 -3.43
C THR A 97 25.22 5.37 -3.20
N GLN A 98 25.73 5.69 -2.00
CA GLN A 98 26.56 6.86 -1.81
C GLN A 98 27.67 6.83 -2.87
N ASN A 99 27.47 7.59 -3.94
CA ASN A 99 28.54 7.99 -4.82
C ASN A 99 28.33 9.46 -5.17
N GLY A 100 28.98 10.34 -4.40
CA GLY A 100 29.10 11.73 -4.80
C GLY A 100 29.45 12.74 -3.71
N TYR A 101 30.70 12.69 -3.23
CA TYR A 101 31.47 13.81 -2.67
C TYR A 101 31.19 14.31 -1.25
N SER A 102 32.32 14.45 -0.54
CA SER A 102 32.47 15.25 0.66
C SER A 102 31.74 16.59 0.57
N ARG A 103 31.06 16.97 1.64
CA ARG A 103 31.31 18.21 2.38
C ARG A 103 30.80 18.08 3.79
#